data_AF-A0AAV0LVN2-F1
#
_entry.id   AF-A0AAV0LVN2-F1
#
_cell.length_a   1.000
_cell.length_b   1.000
_cell.length_c   1.000
_cell.angle_alpha   90.00
_cell.angle_beta   90.00
_cell.angle_gamma   90.00
#
_symmetry.space_group_name_H-M   'P 1'
#
loop_
_entity.id
_entity.type
_entity.pdbx_description
1 polymer ?
#
loop_
_entity_poly.entity_id
_entity_poly.type
_entity_poly.pdbx_seq_one_letter_code
_entity_poly.pdbx_strand_id
1 'polypeptide(L)'
;MIINGGLWSCSQIDVSGSRKAVVIHVPYRLRKAFRKVHLRLVRELEKKLSGKDVILIATRRIVRPPKKGSAAQRPRSRTLTAVHEAMLEDIVMPAEIIGKRTRYRLDGTKIMKVYLDPKEKNSTELKLEAFSKVYRKLTGKDVVFEYPVTAEA
;
A
#
# COMPACT_ATOMS: atom_id res chain seq x y z
N MET A 1 -17.94 -3.49 -10.59
CA MET A 1 -18.94 -4.40 -9.99
C MET A 1 -18.23 -5.20 -8.90
N ILE A 2 -18.30 -4.76 -7.64
CA ILE A 2 -17.79 -5.55 -6.50
C ILE A 2 -19.01 -6.34 -6.01
N ILE A 3 -19.00 -7.63 -6.30
CA ILE A 3 -20.06 -8.56 -5.92
C ILE A 3 -19.98 -8.71 -4.40
N ASN A 4 -20.98 -8.19 -3.69
CA ASN A 4 -21.16 -8.40 -2.26
C ASN A 4 -21.50 -9.88 -2.04
N GLY A 5 -20.54 -10.64 -1.51
CA GLY A 5 -20.73 -12.05 -1.16
C GLY A 5 -19.43 -12.81 -0.84
N GLY A 6 -18.29 -12.40 -1.40
CA GLY A 6 -16.99 -12.97 -1.05
C GLY A 6 -16.31 -12.21 0.08
N LEU A 7 -15.78 -12.91 1.09
CA LEU A 7 -14.91 -12.30 2.13
C LEU A 7 -13.65 -11.62 1.52
N TRP A 8 -13.33 -11.90 0.26
CA TRP A 8 -12.10 -11.53 -0.43
C TRP A 8 -12.44 -10.90 -1.78
N SER A 9 -11.86 -9.73 -2.05
CA SER A 9 -11.95 -9.07 -3.35
C SER A 9 -10.56 -9.01 -3.96
N CYS A 10 -10.45 -9.14 -5.27
CA CYS A 10 -9.20 -9.02 -5.99
C CYS A 10 -9.35 -7.95 -7.07
N SER A 11 -8.33 -7.12 -7.25
CA SER A 11 -8.27 -6.14 -8.34
C SER A 11 -6.95 -6.28 -9.09
N GLN A 12 -7.01 -6.15 -10.41
CA GLN A 12 -5.84 -6.18 -11.26
C GLN A 12 -5.49 -4.75 -11.68
N ILE A 13 -4.20 -4.42 -11.61
CA ILE A 13 -3.68 -3.08 -11.92
C ILE A 13 -2.52 -3.25 -12.89
N ASP A 14 -2.56 -2.51 -13.99
CA ASP A 14 -1.45 -2.46 -14.93
C ASP A 14 -0.36 -1.53 -14.38
N VAL A 15 0.89 -2.00 -14.38
CA VAL A 15 2.03 -1.27 -13.81
C VAL A 15 2.76 -0.50 -14.90
N SER A 16 3.48 -1.24 -15.75
CA SER A 16 4.27 -0.74 -16.88
C SER A 16 4.59 -1.89 -17.85
N GLY A 17 4.64 -1.59 -19.14
CA GLY A 17 4.86 -2.59 -20.19
C GLY A 17 3.82 -3.73 -20.14
N SER A 18 4.29 -4.98 -20.12
CA SER A 18 3.47 -6.19 -20.02
C SER A 18 3.21 -6.67 -18.58
N ARG A 19 3.76 -5.98 -17.56
CA ARG A 19 3.64 -6.39 -16.15
C ARG A 19 2.32 -5.93 -15.53
N LYS A 20 1.65 -6.85 -14.86
CA LYS A 20 0.39 -6.61 -14.13
C LYS A 20 0.56 -6.96 -12.66
N ALA A 21 0.05 -6.11 -11.79
CA ALA A 21 -0.03 -6.34 -10.36
C ALA A 21 -1.44 -6.83 -9.98
N VAL A 22 -1.49 -7.75 -9.02
CA VAL A 22 -2.71 -8.32 -8.46
C VAL A 22 -2.82 -7.87 -7.01
N VAL A 23 -3.86 -7.11 -6.70
CA VAL A 23 -4.15 -6.58 -5.38
C VAL A 23 -5.25 -7.41 -4.74
N ILE A 24 -4.93 -8.06 -3.64
CA ILE A 24 -5.87 -8.88 -2.87
C ILE A 24 -6.30 -8.10 -1.63
N HIS A 25 -7.60 -7.89 -1.53
CA HIS A 25 -8.25 -7.22 -0.42
C HIS A 25 -8.56 -8.21 0.70
N VAL A 26 -7.89 -8.03 1.83
CA VAL A 26 -8.04 -8.85 3.03
C VAL A 26 -8.95 -8.14 4.03
N PRO A 27 -9.91 -8.81 4.67
CA PRO A 27 -10.68 -8.22 5.77
C PRO A 27 -9.77 -7.70 6.89
N TYR A 28 -10.00 -6.47 7.38
CA TYR A 28 -9.17 -5.85 8.42
C TYR A 28 -8.97 -6.72 9.67
N ARG A 29 -9.97 -7.53 10.04
CA ARG A 29 -9.88 -8.46 11.20
C ARG A 29 -8.77 -9.49 11.03
N LEU A 30 -8.49 -9.93 9.80
CA LEU A 30 -7.50 -10.97 9.50
C LEU A 30 -6.11 -10.41 9.22
N ARG A 31 -5.93 -9.09 9.19
CA ARG A 31 -4.65 -8.42 8.84
C ARG A 31 -3.46 -9.00 9.61
N LYS A 32 -3.59 -9.24 10.92
CA LYS A 32 -2.50 -9.74 11.76
C LYS A 32 -2.08 -11.17 11.38
N ALA A 33 -3.03 -12.02 11.01
CA ALA A 33 -2.73 -13.38 10.56
C ALA A 33 -2.01 -13.36 9.20
N PHE A 34 -2.48 -12.53 8.27
CA PHE A 34 -1.87 -12.39 6.94
C PHE A 34 -0.47 -11.79 7.00
N ARG A 35 -0.20 -10.83 7.91
CA ARG A 35 1.15 -10.31 8.12
C ARG A 35 2.14 -11.39 8.55
N LYS A 36 1.72 -12.38 9.36
CA LYS A 36 2.60 -13.47 9.78
C LYS A 36 2.96 -14.43 8.63
N VAL A 37 2.02 -14.67 7.72
CA VAL A 37 2.18 -15.66 6.62
C VAL A 37 2.57 -15.00 5.29
N HIS A 38 2.65 -13.66 5.25
CA HIS A 38 2.79 -12.85 4.03
C HIS A 38 3.88 -13.34 3.09
N LEU A 39 5.10 -13.57 3.60
CA LEU A 39 6.24 -13.95 2.77
C LEU A 39 5.99 -15.29 2.03
N ARG A 40 5.41 -16.27 2.71
CA ARG A 40 5.10 -17.59 2.11
C ARG A 40 3.94 -17.47 1.12
N LEU A 41 2.87 -16.78 1.53
CA LEU A 41 1.67 -16.62 0.72
C LEU A 41 1.95 -15.88 -0.59
N VAL A 42 2.67 -14.76 -0.52
CA VAL A 42 3.02 -13.98 -1.72
C VAL A 42 3.87 -14.81 -2.66
N ARG A 43 4.89 -15.53 -2.16
CA ARG A 43 5.73 -16.40 -3.01
C ARG A 43 4.94 -17.50 -3.71
N GLU A 44 4.00 -18.15 -3.02
CA GLU A 44 3.15 -19.19 -3.61
C GLU A 44 2.17 -18.63 -4.65
N LEU A 45 1.58 -17.47 -4.36
CA LEU A 45 0.67 -16.81 -5.28
C LEU A 45 1.38 -16.28 -6.51
N GLU A 46 2.58 -15.72 -6.37
CA GLU A 46 3.40 -15.24 -7.49
C GLU A 46 3.80 -16.39 -8.42
N LYS A 47 4.12 -17.56 -7.87
CA LYS A 47 4.35 -18.78 -8.67
C LYS A 47 3.09 -19.20 -9.45
N LYS A 48 1.93 -19.20 -8.80
CA LYS A 48 0.65 -19.60 -9.43
C LYS A 48 0.13 -18.59 -10.45
N LEU A 49 0.42 -17.31 -10.25
CA LEU A 49 -0.07 -16.20 -11.08
C LEU A 49 0.94 -15.79 -12.16
N SER A 50 1.79 -16.72 -12.59
CA SER A 50 2.74 -16.54 -13.69
C SER A 50 3.71 -15.36 -13.48
N GLY A 51 4.16 -15.13 -12.25
CA GLY A 51 5.12 -14.07 -11.94
C GLY A 51 4.53 -12.66 -11.90
N LYS A 52 3.21 -12.51 -11.86
CA LYS A 52 2.57 -11.21 -11.58
C LYS A 52 2.86 -10.77 -10.15
N ASP A 53 3.08 -9.48 -9.94
CA ASP A 53 3.33 -8.94 -8.60
C ASP A 53 2.07 -9.04 -7.74
N VAL A 54 2.16 -9.71 -6.58
CA VAL A 54 1.00 -9.86 -5.68
C VAL A 54 1.16 -8.95 -4.47
N ILE A 55 0.14 -8.12 -4.21
CA ILE A 55 0.12 -7.18 -3.09
C ILE A 55 -1.13 -7.43 -2.25
N LEU A 56 -0.96 -7.55 -0.94
CA LEU A 56 -2.05 -7.75 0.02
C LEU A 56 -2.39 -6.42 0.70
N ILE A 57 -3.67 -6.05 0.71
CA ILE A 57 -4.12 -4.80 1.34
C ILE A 57 -5.31 -5.09 2.24
N ALA A 58 -5.29 -4.61 3.47
CA ALA A 58 -6.46 -4.72 4.33
C ALA A 58 -7.56 -3.72 3.94
N THR A 59 -8.80 -4.19 3.85
CA THR A 59 -9.98 -3.37 3.58
C THR A 59 -10.28 -2.47 4.77
N ARG A 60 -10.03 -1.17 4.61
CA ARG A 60 -10.28 -0.15 5.62
C ARG A 60 -11.44 0.75 5.19
N ARG A 61 -12.36 1.03 6.11
CA ARG A 61 -13.49 1.95 5.86
C ARG A 61 -13.12 3.36 6.29
N ILE A 62 -13.16 4.29 5.35
CA ILE A 62 -12.98 5.72 5.60
C ILE A 62 -14.35 6.31 5.99
N VAL A 63 -14.41 6.96 7.15
CA VAL A 63 -15.63 7.64 7.62
C VAL A 63 -15.46 9.13 7.33
N ARG A 64 -16.49 9.81 6.81
CA ARG A 64 -16.41 11.25 6.57
C ARG A 64 -16.35 12.02 7.91
N PRO A 65 -15.75 13.22 7.95
CA PRO A 65 -15.84 14.05 9.14
C PRO A 65 -17.31 14.29 9.53
N PRO A 66 -17.64 14.30 10.83
CA PRO A 66 -18.98 14.63 11.28
C PRO A 66 -19.40 16.04 10.82
N LYS A 67 -20.68 16.24 10.55
CA LYS A 67 -21.22 17.57 10.23
C LYS A 67 -21.18 18.44 11.49
N LYS A 68 -21.03 19.76 11.32
CA LYS A 68 -21.06 20.71 12.43
C LYS A 68 -22.38 20.55 13.20
N GLY A 69 -22.31 20.30 14.51
CA GLY A 69 -23.47 20.06 15.37
C GLY A 69 -23.83 18.59 15.64
N SER A 70 -23.17 17.60 15.01
CA SER A 70 -23.41 16.20 15.35
C SER A 70 -22.55 15.74 16.53
N ALA A 71 -23.15 15.04 17.49
CA ALA A 71 -22.45 14.44 18.64
C ALA A 71 -21.56 13.23 18.26
N ALA A 72 -21.66 12.72 17.04
CA ALA A 72 -20.91 11.54 16.59
C ALA A 72 -19.42 11.85 16.42
N GLN A 73 -18.57 11.25 17.26
CA GLN A 73 -17.12 11.37 17.13
C GLN A 73 -16.56 10.34 16.15
N ARG A 74 -15.78 10.80 15.17
CA ARG A 74 -15.08 9.91 14.23
C ARG A 74 -13.83 9.31 14.90
N PRO A 75 -13.66 7.97 14.87
CA PRO A 75 -12.41 7.35 15.31
C PRO A 75 -11.23 7.79 14.45
N ARG A 76 -10.07 8.07 15.09
CA ARG A 76 -8.85 8.50 14.38
C ARG A 76 -8.36 7.47 13.35
N SER A 77 -8.55 6.19 13.65
CA SER A 77 -8.20 5.07 12.76
C SER A 77 -8.98 5.03 11.45
N ARG A 78 -10.14 5.69 11.38
CA ARG A 78 -11.00 5.77 10.17
C ARG A 78 -10.87 7.09 9.43
N THR A 79 -9.79 7.83 9.71
CA THR A 79 -9.47 9.08 9.01
C THR A 79 -8.81 8.80 7.66
N LEU A 80 -8.99 9.71 6.70
CA LEU A 80 -8.38 9.59 5.36
C LEU A 80 -6.86 9.42 5.47
N THR A 81 -6.22 10.26 6.28
CA THR A 81 -4.77 10.26 6.50
C THR A 81 -4.29 8.96 7.15
N ALA A 82 -4.90 8.55 8.27
CA ALA A 82 -4.50 7.32 8.95
C ALA A 82 -4.73 6.07 8.11
N VAL A 83 -5.80 6.03 7.31
CA VAL A 83 -6.06 4.91 6.40
C VAL A 83 -5.02 4.87 5.29
N HIS A 84 -4.64 6.02 4.70
CA HIS A 84 -3.62 6.07 3.66
C HIS A 84 -2.24 5.67 4.19
N GLU A 85 -1.88 6.08 5.40
CA GLU A 85 -0.63 5.66 6.06
C GLU A 85 -0.61 4.16 6.31
N ALA A 86 -1.70 3.61 6.85
CA ALA A 86 -1.81 2.18 7.11
C ALA A 86 -1.88 1.35 5.81
N MET A 87 -2.31 1.93 4.69
CA MET A 87 -2.25 1.29 3.38
C MET A 87 -0.83 1.27 2.82
N LEU A 88 -0.04 2.32 3.02
CA LEU A 88 1.38 2.31 2.64
C LEU A 88 2.14 1.18 3.36
N GLU A 89 1.89 1.00 4.66
CA GLU A 89 2.50 -0.08 5.44
C GLU A 89 2.13 -1.47 4.92
N ASP A 90 0.88 -1.68 4.52
CA ASP A 90 0.45 -2.97 3.99
C ASP A 90 1.08 -3.27 2.61
N ILE A 91 1.20 -2.25 1.75
CA ILE A 91 1.74 -2.40 0.39
C ILE A 91 3.21 -2.81 0.41
N VAL A 92 4.00 -2.25 1.34
CA VAL A 92 5.46 -2.38 1.31
C VAL A 92 5.98 -3.61 2.05
N MET A 93 5.10 -4.38 2.71
CA MET A 93 5.50 -5.61 3.40
C MET A 93 6.25 -6.56 2.43
N PRO A 94 7.43 -7.09 2.79
CA PRO A 94 8.04 -7.19 4.14
C PRO A 94 8.86 -5.98 4.60
N ALA A 95 9.20 -5.04 3.73
CA ALA A 95 10.05 -3.91 4.10
C ALA A 95 9.32 -2.93 5.04
N GLU A 96 10.08 -2.35 5.96
CA GLU A 96 9.59 -1.33 6.87
C GLU A 96 9.90 0.07 6.33
N ILE A 97 9.00 1.01 6.63
CA ILE A 97 9.17 2.41 6.23
C ILE A 97 9.99 3.12 7.33
N ILE A 98 11.21 3.52 7.00
CA ILE A 98 12.09 4.29 7.90
C ILE A 98 11.63 5.73 7.99
N GLY A 99 11.22 6.31 6.86
CA GLY A 99 10.94 7.74 6.80
C GLY A 99 9.98 8.12 5.68
N LYS A 100 9.33 9.26 5.83
CA LYS A 100 8.45 9.85 4.82
C LYS A 100 8.80 11.32 4.69
N ARG A 101 9.04 11.79 3.47
CA ARG A 101 9.25 13.19 3.13
C ARG A 101 8.27 13.61 2.05
N THR A 102 7.57 14.72 2.24
CA THR A 102 6.70 15.27 1.20
C THR A 102 7.42 16.42 0.52
N ARG A 103 7.72 16.29 -0.77
CA ARG A 103 8.28 17.35 -1.59
C ARG A 103 7.15 18.11 -2.28
N TYR A 104 7.16 19.42 -2.15
CA TYR A 104 6.29 20.33 -2.89
C TYR A 104 7.07 20.87 -4.10
N ARG A 105 6.49 20.76 -5.30
CA ARG A 105 7.04 21.43 -6.50
C ARG A 105 6.47 22.84 -6.63
N LEU A 106 7.10 23.65 -7.49
CA LEU A 106 6.64 25.00 -7.84
C LEU A 106 5.22 24.99 -8.43
N ASP A 107 4.86 23.92 -9.16
CA ASP A 107 3.51 23.73 -9.73
C ASP A 107 2.43 23.43 -8.67
N GLY A 108 2.77 23.43 -7.37
CA GLY A 108 1.88 23.05 -6.28
C GLY A 108 1.65 21.53 -6.13
N THR A 109 2.19 20.74 -7.06
CA THR A 109 2.12 19.28 -6.99
C THR A 109 2.94 18.72 -5.82
N LYS A 110 2.41 17.68 -5.17
CA LYS A 110 3.03 17.03 -4.01
C LYS A 110 3.50 15.63 -4.40
N ILE A 111 4.76 15.33 -4.10
CA ILE A 111 5.32 13.97 -4.21
C ILE A 111 5.68 13.49 -2.81
N MET A 112 5.20 12.32 -2.43
CA MET A 112 5.63 11.67 -1.19
C MET A 112 6.79 10.73 -1.48
N LYS A 113 7.97 11.05 -0.95
CA LYS A 113 9.14 10.17 -0.92
C LYS A 113 9.08 9.31 0.33
N VAL A 114 9.07 7.99 0.14
CA VAL A 114 9.01 7.01 1.23
C VAL A 114 10.32 6.24 1.24
N TYR A 115 11.01 6.28 2.36
CA TYR A 115 12.29 5.60 2.57
C TYR A 115 12.07 4.24 3.18
N LEU A 116 12.59 3.21 2.52
CA LEU A 116 12.49 1.82 2.96
C LEU A 116 13.78 1.34 3.60
N ASP A 117 13.68 0.32 4.46
CA ASP A 117 14.86 -0.33 5.04
C ASP A 117 15.72 -1.01 3.96
N PRO A 118 17.01 -0.67 3.84
CA PRO A 118 17.90 -1.29 2.86
C PRO A 118 18.09 -2.80 3.08
N LYS A 119 17.80 -3.35 4.26
CA LYS A 119 17.94 -4.80 4.54
C LYS A 119 17.11 -5.68 3.62
N GLU A 120 15.92 -5.22 3.25
CA GLU A 120 14.98 -5.97 2.41
C GLU A 120 15.06 -5.60 0.92
N LYS A 121 16.08 -4.82 0.53
CA LYS A 121 16.22 -4.27 -0.82
C LYS A 121 16.13 -5.34 -1.91
N ASN A 122 16.81 -6.46 -1.73
CA ASN A 122 16.85 -7.56 -2.71
C ASN A 122 15.44 -8.12 -3.03
N SER A 123 14.52 -8.08 -2.06
CA SER A 123 13.16 -8.61 -2.21
C SER A 123 12.20 -7.58 -2.82
N THR A 124 12.36 -6.30 -2.47
CA THR A 124 11.38 -5.25 -2.80
C THR A 124 11.75 -4.39 -4.00
N GLU A 125 13.01 -4.37 -4.44
CA GLU A 125 13.49 -3.53 -5.55
C GLU A 125 12.73 -3.74 -6.85
N LEU A 126 12.42 -4.99 -7.21
CA LEU A 126 11.67 -5.31 -8.43
C LEU A 126 10.19 -4.87 -8.38
N LYS A 127 9.66 -4.57 -7.18
CA LYS A 127 8.24 -4.27 -6.94
C LYS A 127 7.96 -2.78 -6.68
N LEU A 128 9.00 -1.94 -6.60
CA LEU A 128 8.85 -0.51 -6.26
C LEU A 128 7.90 0.23 -7.20
N GLU A 129 7.97 -0.07 -8.50
CA GLU A 129 7.09 0.53 -9.49
C GLU A 129 5.63 0.10 -9.28
N ALA A 130 5.41 -1.20 -9.02
CA ALA A 130 4.09 -1.73 -8.72
C ALA A 130 3.49 -1.07 -7.48
N PHE A 131 4.26 -0.90 -6.40
CA PHE A 131 3.82 -0.23 -5.19
C PHE A 131 3.35 1.20 -5.45
N SER A 132 4.11 1.97 -6.24
CA SER A 132 3.76 3.36 -6.59
C SER A 132 2.44 3.41 -7.36
N LYS A 133 2.28 2.57 -8.38
CA LYS A 133 1.09 2.51 -9.23
C LYS A 133 -0.15 2.07 -8.46
N VAL A 134 -0.03 1.03 -7.63
CA VAL A 134 -1.11 0.53 -6.79
C VAL A 134 -1.56 1.59 -5.81
N TYR A 135 -0.62 2.25 -5.13
CA TYR A 135 -0.96 3.31 -4.19
C TYR A 135 -1.63 4.50 -4.89
N ARG A 136 -1.14 4.92 -6.06
CA ARG A 136 -1.76 5.98 -6.86
C ARG A 136 -3.16 5.60 -7.31
N LYS A 137 -3.39 4.36 -7.75
CA LYS A 137 -4.71 3.88 -8.20
C LYS A 137 -5.74 3.89 -7.06
N LEU A 138 -5.31 3.51 -5.85
CA LEU A 138 -6.21 3.40 -4.70
C LEU A 138 -6.46 4.75 -4.01
N THR A 139 -5.45 5.64 -3.98
CA THR A 139 -5.51 6.87 -3.18
C THR A 139 -5.49 8.17 -3.98
N GLY A 140 -5.13 8.11 -5.26
CA GLY A 140 -4.92 9.26 -6.13
C GLY A 140 -3.66 10.07 -5.82
N LYS A 141 -2.79 9.62 -4.89
CA LYS A 141 -1.58 10.34 -4.50
C LYS A 141 -0.33 9.72 -5.11
N ASP A 142 0.59 10.57 -5.57
CA ASP A 142 1.87 10.14 -6.11
C ASP A 142 2.88 9.83 -4.99
N VAL A 143 3.50 8.66 -5.09
CA VAL A 143 4.52 8.18 -4.15
C VAL A 143 5.73 7.67 -4.93
N VAL A 144 6.91 7.96 -4.40
CA VAL A 144 8.18 7.40 -4.86
C VAL A 144 8.82 6.67 -3.69
N PHE A 145 9.18 5.41 -3.91
CA PHE A 145 9.88 4.59 -2.93
C PHE A 145 11.39 4.64 -3.21
N GLU A 146 12.18 4.96 -2.20
CA GLU A 146 13.64 5.10 -2.28
C GLU A 146 14.26 4.35 -1.09
N TYR A 147 15.52 3.93 -1.22
CA TYR A 147 16.32 3.51 -0.06
C TYR A 147 17.18 4.69 0.39
N PRO A 148 17.40 4.88 1.70
CA PRO A 148 18.33 5.89 2.16
C PRO A 148 19.72 5.56 1.62
N VAL A 149 20.38 6.55 1.00
CA VAL A 149 21.80 6.43 0.69
C VAL A 149 22.52 6.57 2.02
N THR A 150 23.14 5.49 2.51
CA THR A 150 24.10 5.58 3.61
C THR A 150 25.24 6.47 3.11
N ALA A 151 25.24 7.74 3.54
CA ALA A 151 26.46 8.52 3.56
C ALA A 151 27.29 7.90 4.68
N GLU A 152 28.17 6.96 4.32
CA GLU A 152 29.27 6.56 5.20
C GLU A 152 30.09 7.83 5.45
N ALA A 153 30.09 8.27 6.71
CA ALA A 153 30.85 9.41 7.20
C ALA A 153 32.17 8.91 7.78
#